data_AF-A0A968IG69-F1
#
_entry.id   AF-A0A968IG69-F1
#
_cell.length_a   1.000
_cell.length_b   1.000
_cell.length_c   1.000
_cell.angle_alpha   90.00
_cell.angle_beta   90.00
_cell.angle_gamma   90.00
#
_symmetry.space_group_name_H-M   'P 1'
#
loop_
_entity.id
_entity.type
_entity.pdbx_description
1 polymer ?
#
loop_
_entity_poly.entity_id
_entity_poly.type
_entity_poly.pdbx_seq_one_letter_code
_entity_poly.pdbx_strand_id
1 'polypeptide(L)'
;MDAILEDFRAKMNREDIVIRFYEDFLAAYKPQMRERRGVYYTPEPVVSYMVRSVDILLKDKLNKLLGLADPEVMILDPACGTGTFLLWIFQLIHQRFQENLDALTEGLEDRSWSGYVKERLLPRIFGFELLMAPYAICHLKLGLFLEETGYAFDSGKRLGVYLTNTLDEALQKSESLFEELGLLGIC
;
A
#
# COMPACT_ATOMS: atom_id res chain seq x y z
N MET A 1 -21.61 3.67 -15.42
CA MET A 1 -20.47 3.69 -14.49
C MET A 1 -20.92 3.23 -13.12
N ASP A 2 -22.00 3.81 -12.59
CA ASP A 2 -22.51 3.51 -11.25
C ASP A 2 -22.97 2.08 -11.06
N ALA A 3 -23.64 1.46 -12.05
CA ALA A 3 -24.03 0.05 -11.98
C ALA A 3 -22.84 -0.94 -11.95
N ILE A 4 -21.71 -0.57 -12.56
CA ILE A 4 -20.47 -1.36 -12.47
C ILE A 4 -19.89 -1.21 -11.07
N LEU A 5 -19.83 0.02 -10.55
CA LEU A 5 -19.39 0.29 -9.19
C LEU A 5 -20.29 -0.39 -8.13
N GLU A 6 -21.60 -0.44 -8.35
CA GLU A 6 -22.56 -1.10 -7.47
C GLU A 6 -22.44 -2.63 -7.51
N ASP A 7 -22.24 -3.23 -8.70
CA ASP A 7 -21.99 -4.66 -8.84
C ASP A 7 -20.62 -5.06 -8.27
N PHE A 8 -19.61 -4.21 -8.42
CA PHE A 8 -18.32 -4.33 -7.73
C PHE A 8 -18.50 -4.25 -6.20
N ARG A 9 -19.32 -3.30 -5.72
CA ARG A 9 -19.59 -3.09 -4.30
C ARG A 9 -20.44 -4.19 -3.65
N ALA A 10 -21.37 -4.78 -4.39
CA ALA A 10 -22.19 -5.90 -3.92
C ALA A 10 -21.38 -7.21 -3.85
N LYS A 11 -20.38 -7.36 -4.73
CA LYS A 11 -19.50 -8.54 -4.79
C LYS A 11 -18.19 -8.38 -4.01
N MET A 12 -18.07 -7.30 -3.24
CA MET A 12 -16.97 -6.99 -2.32
C MET A 12 -16.89 -7.92 -1.08
N ASN A 13 -17.16 -9.21 -1.25
CA ASN A 13 -16.45 -10.26 -0.50
C ASN A 13 -15.03 -10.51 -1.09
N ARG A 14 -14.60 -9.64 -2.02
CA ARG A 14 -13.46 -8.68 -2.00
C ARG A 14 -12.03 -9.02 -2.43
N GLU A 15 -11.53 -10.24 -2.45
CA GLU A 15 -10.20 -10.48 -3.07
C GLU A 15 -10.33 -11.14 -4.44
N ASP A 16 -11.37 -11.95 -4.59
CA ASP A 16 -11.50 -12.92 -5.67
C ASP A 16 -11.73 -12.32 -7.06
N ILE A 17 -12.52 -11.25 -7.23
CA ILE A 17 -12.89 -10.80 -8.59
C ILE A 17 -11.73 -10.15 -9.33
N VAL A 18 -11.00 -9.26 -8.65
CA VAL A 18 -9.86 -8.57 -9.27
C VAL A 18 -8.73 -9.56 -9.53
N ILE A 19 -8.49 -10.48 -8.60
CA ILE A 19 -7.48 -11.53 -8.77
C ILE A 19 -7.91 -12.51 -9.86
N ARG A 20 -9.14 -13.04 -9.85
CA ARG A 20 -9.63 -13.95 -10.90
C ARG A 20 -9.63 -13.28 -12.26
N PHE A 21 -10.09 -12.04 -12.37
CA PHE A 21 -10.04 -11.31 -13.64
C PHE A 21 -8.59 -11.11 -14.12
N TYR A 22 -7.65 -10.86 -13.21
CA TYR A 22 -6.24 -10.74 -13.56
C TYR A 22 -5.60 -12.08 -13.92
N GLU A 23 -5.94 -13.17 -13.21
CA GLU A 23 -5.52 -14.53 -13.51
C GLU A 23 -6.06 -14.99 -14.86
N ASP A 24 -7.35 -14.78 -15.12
CA ASP A 24 -8.02 -15.06 -16.39
C ASP A 24 -7.40 -14.22 -17.52
N PHE A 25 -7.12 -12.94 -17.26
CA PHE A 25 -6.44 -12.04 -18.20
C PHE A 25 -5.02 -12.51 -18.51
N LEU A 26 -4.23 -12.90 -17.51
CA LEU A 26 -2.86 -13.40 -17.72
C LEU A 26 -2.85 -14.73 -18.45
N ALA A 27 -3.79 -15.62 -18.13
CA ALA A 27 -3.97 -16.90 -18.80
C ALA A 27 -4.36 -16.72 -20.27
N ALA A 28 -5.27 -15.79 -20.56
CA ALA A 28 -5.74 -15.51 -21.92
C ALA A 28 -4.74 -14.69 -22.75
N TYR A 29 -4.03 -13.74 -22.14
CA TYR A 29 -3.17 -12.82 -22.87
C TYR A 29 -1.86 -13.49 -23.30
N LYS A 30 -1.06 -14.05 -22.37
CA LYS A 30 0.22 -14.77 -22.67
C LYS A 30 0.69 -15.64 -21.49
N PRO A 31 0.41 -16.96 -21.44
CA PRO A 31 0.87 -17.83 -20.35
C PRO A 31 2.41 -17.86 -20.20
N GLN A 32 3.15 -17.74 -21.31
CA GLN A 32 4.62 -17.66 -21.32
C GLN A 32 5.18 -16.42 -20.59
N MET A 33 4.39 -15.36 -20.44
CA MET A 33 4.81 -14.15 -19.71
C MET A 33 4.80 -14.37 -18.20
N ARG A 34 4.01 -15.31 -17.68
CA ARG A 34 3.98 -15.67 -16.25
C ARG A 34 5.31 -16.28 -15.82
N GLU A 35 5.79 -17.27 -16.57
CA GLU A 35 7.08 -17.94 -16.33
C GLU A 35 8.26 -16.99 -16.54
N ARG A 36 8.25 -16.21 -17.64
CA ARG A 36 9.37 -15.31 -17.96
C ARG A 36 9.49 -14.13 -16.99
N ARG A 37 8.39 -13.69 -16.37
CA ARG A 37 8.37 -12.55 -15.44
C ARG A 37 8.18 -12.96 -13.98
N GLY A 38 8.06 -14.26 -13.69
CA GLY A 38 7.93 -14.79 -12.32
C GLY A 38 6.71 -14.29 -11.55
N VAL A 39 5.61 -13.96 -12.23
CA VAL A 39 4.43 -13.38 -11.59
C VAL A 39 3.57 -14.49 -10.98
N TYR A 40 3.68 -14.66 -9.66
CA TYR A 40 2.91 -15.64 -8.89
C TYR A 40 2.07 -14.97 -7.80
N TYR A 41 0.85 -15.44 -7.66
CA TYR A 41 -0.04 -15.02 -6.59
C TYR A 41 0.39 -15.66 -5.26
N THR A 42 0.50 -14.85 -4.20
CA THR A 42 0.74 -15.36 -2.85
C THR A 42 -0.60 -15.68 -2.18
N PRO A 43 -0.86 -16.92 -1.74
CA PRO A 43 -2.12 -17.28 -1.11
C PRO A 43 -2.43 -16.41 0.13
N GLU A 44 -3.67 -16.00 0.25
CA GLU A 44 -4.17 -15.16 1.35
C GLU A 44 -3.84 -15.72 2.76
N PRO A 45 -3.97 -17.04 3.03
CA PRO A 45 -3.60 -17.58 4.34
C PRO A 45 -2.12 -17.36 4.69
N VAL A 46 -1.25 -17.41 3.67
CA VAL A 46 0.20 -17.22 3.82
C VAL A 46 0.52 -15.75 4.09
N VAL A 47 -0.07 -14.84 3.30
CA VAL A 47 0.06 -13.38 3.50
C VAL A 47 -0.41 -12.98 4.90
N SER A 48 -1.62 -13.39 5.26
CA SER A 48 -2.23 -12.99 6.53
C SER A 48 -1.47 -13.54 7.74
N TYR A 49 -0.89 -14.75 7.62
CA TYR A 49 -0.01 -15.31 8.65
C TYR A 49 1.23 -14.43 8.83
N MET A 50 1.95 -14.10 7.75
CA MET A 50 3.16 -13.27 7.83
C MET A 50 2.87 -11.89 8.42
N VAL A 51 1.82 -11.20 7.95
CA VAL A 51 1.45 -9.87 8.43
C VAL A 51 1.14 -9.88 9.93
N ARG A 52 0.34 -10.85 10.41
CA ARG A 52 0.04 -11.00 11.84
C ARG A 52 1.28 -11.36 12.65
N SER A 53 2.14 -12.22 12.13
CA SER A 53 3.40 -12.58 12.81
C SER A 53 4.30 -11.37 12.98
N VAL A 54 4.43 -10.52 11.96
CA VAL A 54 5.20 -9.26 12.06
C VAL A 54 4.56 -8.31 13.07
N ASP A 55 3.24 -8.15 13.07
CA ASP A 55 2.51 -7.33 14.06
C ASP A 55 2.80 -7.77 15.51
N ILE A 56 2.82 -9.08 15.76
CA ILE A 56 3.15 -9.65 17.07
C ILE A 56 4.62 -9.41 17.43
N LEU A 57 5.56 -9.65 16.49
CA LEU A 57 6.99 -9.44 16.74
C LEU A 57 7.32 -7.98 17.04
N LEU A 58 6.65 -7.03 16.39
CA LEU A 58 6.80 -5.60 16.67
C LEU A 58 6.44 -5.27 18.13
N LYS A 59 5.37 -5.87 18.65
CA LYS A 59 4.92 -5.71 20.03
C LYS A 59 5.88 -6.37 21.02
N ASP A 60 6.19 -7.64 20.78
CA ASP A 60 6.90 -8.49 21.73
C ASP A 60 8.42 -8.24 21.78
N LYS A 61 9.02 -7.86 20.64
CA LYS A 61 10.48 -7.79 20.49
C LYS A 61 11.00 -6.37 20.26
N LEU A 62 10.17 -5.48 19.72
CA LEU A 62 10.59 -4.12 19.34
C LEU A 62 9.87 -3.03 20.14
N ASN A 63 9.09 -3.40 21.16
CA ASN A 63 8.36 -2.50 22.06
C ASN A 63 7.44 -1.50 21.31
N LYS A 64 6.95 -1.88 20.13
CA LYS A 64 5.94 -1.12 19.38
C LYS A 64 4.57 -1.65 19.74
N LEU A 65 3.97 -1.14 20.83
CA LEU A 65 2.72 -1.66 21.41
C LEU A 65 1.54 -1.63 20.44
N LEU A 66 1.54 -0.69 19.49
CA LEU A 66 0.54 -0.57 18.44
C LEU A 66 0.83 -1.46 17.22
N GLY A 67 1.95 -2.20 17.23
CA GLY A 67 2.37 -3.11 16.17
C GLY A 67 2.54 -2.40 14.84
N LEU A 68 1.93 -2.92 13.78
CA LEU A 68 1.97 -2.30 12.45
C LEU A 68 1.22 -0.96 12.38
N ALA A 69 0.35 -0.65 13.34
CA ALA A 69 -0.35 0.63 13.42
C ALA A 69 0.50 1.75 14.05
N ASP A 70 1.64 1.41 14.65
CA ASP A 70 2.55 2.36 15.28
C ASP A 70 3.10 3.38 14.26
N PRO A 71 2.96 4.71 14.50
CA PRO A 71 3.41 5.74 13.57
C PRO A 71 4.91 5.73 13.26
N GLU A 72 5.74 5.15 14.14
CA GLU A 72 7.19 5.06 13.92
C GLU A 72 7.60 3.88 13.04
N VAL A 73 6.67 2.99 12.70
CA VAL A 73 6.93 1.81 11.88
C VAL A 73 6.77 2.14 10.40
N MET A 74 7.90 2.19 9.70
CA MET A 74 7.96 2.33 8.24
C MET A 74 7.83 0.97 7.56
N ILE A 75 7.01 0.88 6.52
CA ILE A 75 6.65 -0.36 5.83
C ILE A 75 7.01 -0.23 4.35
N LEU A 76 7.76 -1.21 3.84
CA LEU A 76 8.13 -1.30 2.43
C LEU A 76 7.85 -2.70 1.91
N ASP A 77 7.09 -2.79 0.82
CA ASP A 77 6.96 -3.99 -0.01
C ASP A 77 7.74 -3.77 -1.33
N PRO A 78 8.94 -4.37 -1.49
CA PRO A 78 9.81 -4.13 -2.63
C PRO A 78 9.34 -4.81 -3.93
N ALA A 79 8.30 -5.65 -3.89
CA ALA A 79 7.75 -6.34 -5.04
C ALA A 79 6.25 -6.58 -4.83
N CYS A 80 5.50 -5.49 -4.71
CA CYS A 80 4.14 -5.54 -4.16
C CYS A 80 3.14 -6.25 -5.05
N GLY A 81 3.44 -6.47 -6.34
CA GLY A 81 2.55 -7.14 -7.27
C GLY A 81 1.21 -6.42 -7.31
N THR A 82 0.13 -7.19 -7.22
CA THR A 82 -1.24 -6.69 -7.14
C THR A 82 -1.61 -6.08 -5.78
N GLY A 83 -0.65 -5.96 -4.85
CA GLY A 83 -0.81 -5.28 -3.57
C GLY A 83 -1.42 -6.13 -2.45
N THR A 84 -1.35 -7.46 -2.50
CA THR A 84 -2.00 -8.34 -1.51
C THR A 84 -1.47 -8.10 -0.09
N PHE A 85 -0.14 -8.01 0.09
CA PHE A 85 0.45 -7.70 1.41
C PHE A 85 0.02 -6.31 1.91
N LEU A 86 0.13 -5.29 1.06
CA LEU A 86 -0.25 -3.93 1.40
C LEU A 86 -1.72 -3.85 1.80
N LEU A 87 -2.63 -4.49 1.06
CA LEU A 87 -4.05 -4.51 1.41
C LEU A 87 -4.30 -5.15 2.77
N TRP A 88 -3.66 -6.28 3.06
CA TRP A 88 -3.76 -6.94 4.37
C TRP A 88 -3.24 -6.06 5.51
N ILE A 89 -2.15 -5.33 5.29
CA ILE A 89 -1.60 -4.38 6.26
C ILE A 89 -2.58 -3.23 6.50
N PHE A 90 -3.17 -2.66 5.44
CA PHE A 90 -4.18 -1.61 5.55
C PHE A 90 -5.41 -2.09 6.33
N GLN A 91 -5.91 -3.30 6.05
CA GLN A 91 -7.03 -3.91 6.76
C GLN A 91 -6.72 -4.12 8.25
N LEU A 92 -5.54 -4.66 8.57
CA LEU A 92 -5.11 -4.85 9.95
C LEU A 92 -5.00 -3.49 10.69
N ILE A 93 -4.38 -2.49 10.06
CA ILE A 93 -4.22 -1.16 10.67
C ILE A 93 -5.58 -0.49 10.90
N HIS A 94 -6.50 -0.60 9.94
CA HIS A 94 -7.86 -0.09 10.11
C HIS A 94 -8.59 -0.78 11.27
N GLN A 95 -8.44 -2.10 11.42
CA GLN A 95 -8.95 -2.81 12.60
C GLN A 95 -8.35 -2.26 13.90
N ARG A 96 -7.02 -2.06 13.95
CA ARG A 96 -6.35 -1.49 15.14
C ARG A 96 -6.77 -0.06 15.43
N PHE A 97 -7.03 0.73 14.39
CA PHE A 97 -7.56 2.08 14.51
C PHE A 97 -8.94 2.08 15.20
N GLN A 98 -9.82 1.15 14.83
CA GLN A 98 -11.12 0.99 15.47
C GLN A 98 -11.00 0.54 16.94
N GLU A 99 -10.01 -0.29 17.25
CA GLU A 99 -9.76 -0.80 18.61
C GLU A 99 -9.04 0.21 19.52
N ASN A 100 -8.19 1.08 18.98
CA ASN A 100 -7.26 1.93 19.75
C ASN A 100 -7.27 3.39 19.26
N LEU A 101 -8.45 3.94 19.01
CA LEU A 101 -8.62 5.28 18.42
C LEU A 101 -7.86 6.35 19.21
N ASP A 102 -7.93 6.33 20.54
CA ASP A 102 -7.29 7.36 21.36
C ASP A 102 -5.76 7.38 21.21
N ALA A 103 -5.12 6.22 21.33
CA ALA A 103 -3.67 6.11 21.20
C ALA A 103 -3.17 6.44 19.78
N LEU A 104 -3.93 6.05 18.75
CA LEU A 104 -3.52 6.25 17.35
C LEU A 104 -3.78 7.67 16.83
N THR A 105 -4.66 8.42 17.49
CA THR A 105 -5.02 9.80 17.10
C THR A 105 -4.45 10.86 18.03
N GLU A 106 -3.57 10.47 18.96
CA GLU A 106 -2.93 11.40 19.87
C GLU A 106 -2.13 12.47 19.10
N GLY A 107 -2.41 13.73 19.42
CA GLY A 107 -1.80 14.89 18.76
C GLY A 107 -2.29 15.19 17.34
N LEU A 108 -3.28 14.46 16.82
CA LEU A 108 -3.92 14.81 15.54
C LEU A 108 -5.05 15.81 15.75
N GLU A 109 -5.12 16.84 14.89
CA GLU A 109 -6.26 17.77 14.83
C GLU A 109 -7.52 17.06 14.35
N ASP A 110 -7.42 16.30 13.26
CA ASP A 110 -8.48 15.42 12.76
C ASP A 110 -8.25 13.98 13.24
N ARG A 111 -9.05 13.58 14.23
CA ARG A 111 -9.04 12.24 14.84
C ARG A 111 -9.89 11.22 14.07
N SER A 112 -10.45 11.60 12.92
CA SER A 112 -11.14 10.67 12.03
C SER A 112 -10.18 9.67 11.40
N TRP A 113 -10.73 8.61 10.79
CA TRP A 113 -9.95 7.71 9.94
C TRP A 113 -9.24 8.48 8.81
N SER A 114 -9.92 9.48 8.24
CA SER A 114 -9.36 10.24 7.13
C SER A 114 -8.12 11.04 7.54
N GLY A 115 -8.20 11.73 8.69
CA GLY A 115 -7.08 12.45 9.29
C GLY A 115 -5.90 11.53 9.61
N TYR A 116 -6.17 10.37 10.22
CA TYR A 116 -5.14 9.37 10.49
C TYR A 116 -4.47 8.85 9.20
N VAL A 117 -5.25 8.51 8.18
CA VAL A 117 -4.72 8.00 6.91
C VAL A 117 -3.78 9.03 6.27
N LYS A 118 -4.22 10.28 6.20
CA LYS A 118 -3.47 11.39 5.59
C LYS A 118 -2.16 11.67 6.31
N GLU A 119 -2.19 11.78 7.64
CA GLU A 119 -1.06 12.28 8.44
C GLU A 119 -0.15 11.17 8.95
N ARG A 120 -0.65 9.94 9.13
CA ARG A 120 0.08 8.85 9.78
C ARG A 120 0.21 7.59 8.94
N LEU A 121 -0.72 7.28 8.03
CA LEU A 121 -0.67 6.02 7.27
C LEU A 121 0.06 6.14 5.93
N LEU A 122 -0.41 7.02 5.04
CA LEU A 122 0.15 7.19 3.70
C LEU A 122 1.64 7.59 3.70
N PRO A 123 2.13 8.41 4.63
CA PRO A 123 3.55 8.79 4.65
C PRO A 123 4.53 7.65 4.97
N ARG A 124 4.06 6.51 5.49
CA ARG A 124 4.93 5.43 6.00
C ARG A 124 4.77 4.07 5.32
N ILE A 125 3.87 3.94 4.34
CA ILE A 125 3.69 2.69 3.59
C ILE A 125 4.10 2.87 2.14
N PHE A 126 5.07 2.05 1.72
CA PHE A 126 5.65 2.07 0.39
C PHE A 126 5.53 0.72 -0.30
N GLY A 127 5.26 0.74 -1.60
CA GLY A 127 5.21 -0.45 -2.44
C GLY A 127 5.89 -0.20 -3.77
N PHE A 128 6.78 -1.09 -4.20
CA PHE A 128 7.42 -1.01 -5.50
C PHE A 128 6.93 -2.15 -6.38
N GLU A 129 6.64 -1.84 -7.63
CA GLU A 129 6.23 -2.82 -8.64
C GLU A 129 6.90 -2.51 -9.97
N LEU A 130 7.33 -3.55 -10.68
CA LEU A 130 8.04 -3.41 -11.96
C LEU A 130 7.07 -3.33 -13.14
N LEU A 131 5.89 -3.96 -13.03
CA LEU A 131 4.95 -4.14 -14.12
C LEU A 131 3.73 -3.21 -13.99
N MET A 132 3.36 -2.55 -15.10
CA MET A 132 2.24 -1.60 -15.14
C MET A 132 0.89 -2.21 -14.71
N ALA A 133 0.60 -3.44 -15.13
CA ALA A 133 -0.69 -4.07 -14.85
C ALA A 133 -0.90 -4.38 -13.34
N PRO A 134 -0.01 -5.11 -12.64
CA PRO A 134 -0.16 -5.32 -11.21
C PRO A 134 -0.04 -4.01 -10.42
N TYR A 135 0.78 -3.06 -10.86
CA TYR A 135 0.85 -1.71 -10.29
C TYR A 135 -0.51 -0.99 -10.30
N ALA A 136 -1.23 -1.02 -11.43
CA ALA A 136 -2.54 -0.41 -11.56
C ALA A 136 -3.59 -1.12 -10.69
N ILE A 137 -3.52 -2.46 -10.62
CA ILE A 137 -4.40 -3.26 -9.76
C ILE A 137 -4.16 -2.96 -8.27
N CYS A 138 -2.89 -2.84 -7.86
CA CYS A 138 -2.54 -2.47 -6.49
C CYS A 138 -3.15 -1.11 -6.12
N HIS A 139 -3.00 -0.11 -6.98
CA HIS A 139 -3.62 1.20 -6.78
C HIS A 139 -5.15 1.12 -6.68
N LEU A 140 -5.79 0.33 -7.54
CA LEU A 140 -7.24 0.14 -7.50
C LEU A 140 -7.69 -0.52 -6.18
N LYS A 141 -7.06 -1.63 -5.77
CA LYS A 141 -7.41 -2.35 -4.53
C LYS A 141 -7.26 -1.46 -3.29
N LEU A 142 -6.14 -0.74 -3.18
CA LEU A 142 -5.88 0.15 -2.05
C LEU A 142 -6.80 1.38 -2.08
N GLY A 143 -7.04 1.95 -3.26
CA GLY A 143 -7.94 3.10 -3.44
C GLY A 143 -9.38 2.78 -3.04
N LEU A 144 -9.90 1.64 -3.51
CA LEU A 144 -11.24 1.15 -3.13
C LEU A 144 -11.34 0.91 -1.63
N PHE A 145 -10.37 0.22 -1.02
CA PHE A 145 -10.36 -0.01 0.42
C PHE A 145 -10.42 1.31 1.21
N LEU A 146 -9.64 2.30 0.79
CA LEU A 146 -9.60 3.61 1.43
C LEU A 146 -10.95 4.34 1.29
N GLU A 147 -11.53 4.36 0.09
CA GLU A 147 -12.86 4.95 -0.15
C GLU A 147 -13.93 4.29 0.74
N GLU A 148 -13.94 2.96 0.79
CA GLU A 148 -14.91 2.15 1.53
C GLU A 148 -14.79 2.28 3.04
N THR A 149 -13.59 2.59 3.53
CA THR A 149 -13.33 2.87 4.96
C THR A 149 -13.55 4.33 5.33
N GLY A 150 -13.93 5.18 4.37
CA GLY A 150 -14.29 6.57 4.60
C GLY A 150 -13.14 7.57 4.47
N TYR A 151 -12.04 7.20 3.81
CA TYR A 151 -10.97 8.15 3.47
C TYR A 151 -11.41 9.10 2.35
N ALA A 152 -11.21 10.40 2.56
CA ALA A 152 -11.44 11.43 1.55
C ALA A 152 -10.14 11.72 0.79
N PHE A 153 -10.16 11.59 -0.54
CA PHE A 153 -9.02 11.88 -1.42
C PHE A 153 -8.84 13.38 -1.70
N ASP A 154 -9.07 14.25 -0.71
CA ASP A 154 -9.00 15.72 -0.84
C ASP A 154 -7.61 16.31 -0.53
N SER A 155 -6.77 15.52 0.14
CA SER A 155 -5.51 15.99 0.71
C SER A 155 -4.36 16.18 -0.29
N GLY A 156 -4.54 15.74 -1.54
CA GLY A 156 -3.47 15.67 -2.54
C GLY A 156 -2.37 14.64 -2.22
N LYS A 157 -2.48 13.89 -1.12
CA LYS A 157 -1.55 12.80 -0.77
C LYS A 157 -1.84 11.59 -1.65
N ARG A 158 -0.83 11.13 -2.38
CA ARG A 158 -0.90 9.91 -3.19
C ARG A 158 -0.57 8.67 -2.36
N LEU A 159 -1.04 7.52 -2.83
CA LEU A 159 -0.54 6.24 -2.37
C LEU A 159 0.98 6.14 -2.61
N GLY A 160 1.71 5.61 -1.63
CA GLY A 160 3.16 5.37 -1.69
C GLY A 160 3.55 4.17 -2.57
N VAL A 161 2.79 3.88 -3.62
CA VAL A 161 3.10 2.79 -4.55
C VAL A 161 3.77 3.37 -5.80
N TYR A 162 4.87 2.77 -6.25
CA TYR A 162 5.73 3.29 -7.32
C TYR A 162 5.99 2.22 -8.37
N LEU A 163 5.88 2.63 -9.64
CA LEU A 163 6.28 1.80 -10.77
C LEU A 163 7.79 1.97 -11.00
N THR A 164 8.59 1.04 -10.48
CA THR A 164 10.06 1.14 -10.51
C THR A 164 10.69 -0.25 -10.39
N ASN A 165 11.95 -0.36 -10.79
CA ASN A 165 12.77 -1.52 -10.44
C ASN A 165 13.41 -1.27 -9.08
N THR A 166 13.11 -2.13 -8.11
CA THR A 166 13.67 -2.04 -6.75
C THR A 166 15.17 -2.32 -6.68
N LEU A 167 15.71 -2.99 -7.71
CA LEU A 167 17.15 -3.30 -7.81
C LEU A 167 17.94 -2.22 -8.56
N ASP A 168 17.27 -1.22 -9.16
CA ASP A 168 17.99 -0.10 -9.78
C ASP A 168 18.69 0.72 -8.69
N GLU A 169 19.83 1.30 -9.04
CA GLU A 169 20.55 2.19 -8.13
C GLU A 169 19.61 3.34 -7.70
N ALA A 170 19.59 3.63 -6.40
CA ALA A 170 18.91 4.81 -5.91
C ALA A 170 19.48 6.02 -6.65
N LEU A 171 18.63 6.72 -7.40
CA LEU A 171 19.02 7.97 -8.05
C LEU A 171 19.62 8.89 -6.98
N GLN A 172 20.93 9.06 -6.98
CA GLN A 172 21.58 10.10 -6.21
C GLN A 172 21.03 11.43 -6.72
N LYS A 173 20.09 12.03 -5.99
CA LYS A 173 19.60 13.37 -6.29
C LYS A 173 19.65 14.24 -5.05
N SER A 174 20.79 14.92 -4.87
CA SER A 174 20.88 16.31 -4.36
C SER A 174 22.32 16.88 -4.42
N GLU A 175 23.10 16.68 -5.48
CA GLU A 175 24.32 17.50 -5.70
C GLU A 175 24.36 18.15 -7.10
N SER A 176 23.92 17.45 -8.17
CA SER A 176 24.06 18.01 -9.53
C SER A 176 23.08 19.15 -9.90
N LEU A 177 21.92 19.24 -9.25
CA LEU A 177 20.91 20.27 -9.58
C LEU A 177 21.28 21.67 -9.08
N PHE A 178 22.11 21.78 -8.03
CA PHE A 178 22.63 23.07 -7.56
C PHE A 178 23.88 23.51 -8.34
N GLU A 179 24.68 22.56 -8.85
CA GLU A 179 25.79 22.86 -9.75
C GLU A 179 25.32 23.34 -11.13
N GLU A 180 24.30 22.70 -11.73
CA GLU A 180 23.77 23.12 -13.05
C GLU A 180 23.07 24.48 -13.02
N LEU A 181 22.52 24.90 -11.88
CA LEU A 181 21.81 26.18 -11.72
C LEU A 181 22.69 27.31 -11.18
N GLY A 182 23.96 27.05 -10.85
CA GLY A 182 24.93 28.09 -10.45
C GLY A 182 24.53 28.89 -9.20
N LEU A 183 23.73 28.33 -8.29
CA LEU A 183 23.14 29.04 -7.15
C LEU A 183 23.94 28.94 -5.84
N LEU A 184 25.19 28.46 -5.88
CA LEU A 184 26.07 28.31 -4.70
C LEU A 184 26.67 29.64 -4.19
N GLY A 185 25.92 30.73 -4.26
CA GLY A 185 26.40 32.08 -3.92
C GLY A 185 25.36 33.04 -3.36
N ILE A 186 24.21 32.57 -2.86
CA ILE A 186 23.26 33.42 -2.15
C ILE A 186 23.13 32.86 -0.73
N CYS A 187 23.73 33.59 0.21
CA CYS A 187 23.63 33.38 1.65
C CYS A 187 22.20 33.39 2.16
#